data_AF-A0A932B663-F1
#
_entry.id   AF-A0A932B663-F1
#
_cell.length_a   1.000
_cell.length_b   1.000
_cell.length_c   1.000
_cell.angle_alpha   90.00
_cell.angle_beta   90.00
_cell.angle_gamma   90.00
#
_symmetry.space_group_name_H-M   'P 1'
#
loop_
_entity.id
_entity.type
_entity.pdbx_description
1 polymer ?
#
loop_
_entity_poly.entity_id
_entity_poly.type
_entity_poly.pdbx_seq_one_letter_code
_entity_poly.pdbx_strand_id
1 'polypeptide(L)'
;MPVSIWLAVFLMLVAVGGAVALKPTIRMADTKPKLVLDRLAPAQFGEWRELRNVAQVLPDPTVQAMLDSLYSQTVSRTYVNSKGQQVMLTIAYGNDQSSEVTAAHRPEFCYRGAGFDIKDIGIFELPLPSSKLKVRHLVGTRGAYTELISYWVTLDETATLPGIGRKLAQLRYGLQGLIADGMLVRVSTPGADQAVGFELQNTFIRDFRQQLPDEFKPRFVGK
;
A
#
# COMPACT_ATOMS: atom_id res chain seq x y z
N MET A 1 -11.32 -53.74 5.56
CA MET A 1 -10.58 -52.45 5.59
C MET A 1 -10.73 -51.84 6.99
N PRO A 2 -9.65 -51.37 7.63
CA PRO A 2 -9.70 -50.87 8.99
C PRO A 2 -10.54 -49.57 9.10
N VAL A 3 -11.29 -49.44 10.19
CA VAL A 3 -12.17 -48.28 10.50
C VAL A 3 -11.42 -46.94 10.43
N SER A 4 -10.11 -46.96 10.70
CA SER A 4 -9.23 -45.80 10.59
C SER A 4 -9.15 -45.22 9.17
N ILE A 5 -9.26 -46.04 8.12
CA ILE A 5 -9.22 -45.56 6.73
C ILE A 5 -10.51 -44.79 6.40
N TRP A 6 -11.67 -45.31 6.81
CA TRP A 6 -12.94 -44.62 6.58
C TRP A 6 -13.05 -43.32 7.36
N LEU A 7 -12.56 -43.30 8.60
CA LEU A 7 -12.47 -42.07 9.40
C LEU A 7 -11.54 -41.04 8.73
N ALA A 8 -10.38 -41.47 8.22
CA ALA A 8 -9.46 -40.59 7.52
C ALA A 8 -10.06 -40.03 6.22
N VAL A 9 -10.73 -40.86 5.42
CA VAL A 9 -11.41 -40.43 4.19
C VAL A 9 -12.53 -39.43 4.51
N PHE A 10 -13.33 -39.70 5.54
CA PHE A 10 -14.39 -38.78 5.96
C PHE A 10 -13.81 -37.43 6.42
N LEU A 11 -12.76 -37.43 7.24
CA LEU A 11 -12.10 -36.20 7.68
C LEU A 11 -11.51 -35.43 6.50
N MET A 12 -10.91 -36.12 5.51
CA MET A 12 -10.41 -35.47 4.28
C MET A 12 -11.55 -34.86 3.47
N LEU A 13 -12.67 -35.56 3.29
CA LEU A 13 -13.83 -35.05 2.54
C LEU A 13 -14.48 -33.86 3.25
N VAL A 14 -14.59 -33.89 4.58
CA VAL A 14 -15.08 -32.76 5.39
C VAL A 14 -14.12 -31.58 5.29
N ALA A 15 -12.81 -31.82 5.33
CA ALA A 15 -11.80 -30.77 5.18
C ALA A 15 -11.85 -30.14 3.78
N VAL A 16 -11.97 -30.94 2.71
CA VAL A 16 -12.10 -30.46 1.34
C VAL A 16 -13.41 -29.71 1.13
N GLY A 17 -14.54 -30.27 1.58
CA GLY A 17 -15.86 -29.64 1.51
C GLY A 17 -15.89 -28.32 2.28
N GLY A 18 -15.31 -28.30 3.48
CA GLY A 18 -15.14 -27.09 4.27
C GLY A 18 -14.25 -26.05 3.59
N ALA A 19 -13.13 -26.46 3.00
CA ALA A 19 -12.23 -25.55 2.28
C ALA A 19 -12.88 -24.92 1.04
N VAL A 20 -13.71 -25.68 0.30
CA VAL A 20 -14.46 -25.16 -0.85
C VAL A 20 -15.57 -24.22 -0.40
N ALA A 21 -16.34 -24.59 0.63
CA ALA A 21 -17.45 -23.79 1.13
C ALA A 21 -17.01 -22.49 1.82
N LEU A 22 -15.85 -22.50 2.49
CA LEU A 22 -15.28 -21.34 3.18
C LEU A 22 -14.34 -20.51 2.29
N LYS A 23 -14.21 -20.86 1.01
CA LYS A 23 -13.39 -20.07 0.08
C LYS A 23 -14.05 -18.70 -0.12
N PRO A 24 -13.38 -17.59 0.19
CA PRO A 24 -13.94 -16.26 -0.04
C PRO A 24 -14.08 -15.99 -1.54
N THR A 25 -15.22 -15.43 -1.92
CA THR A 25 -15.59 -15.16 -3.32
C THR A 25 -16.09 -13.73 -3.55
N ILE A 26 -16.47 -13.02 -2.48
CA ILE A 26 -17.02 -11.67 -2.56
C ILE A 26 -15.88 -10.68 -2.42
N ARG A 27 -15.57 -9.93 -3.48
CA ARG A 27 -14.57 -8.86 -3.43
C ARG A 27 -15.18 -7.59 -2.85
N MET A 28 -14.59 -7.09 -1.77
CA MET A 28 -15.06 -5.86 -1.12
C MET A 28 -14.90 -4.64 -2.04
N ALA A 29 -13.93 -4.65 -2.95
CA ALA A 29 -13.76 -3.65 -3.99
C ALA A 29 -15.02 -3.46 -4.85
N ASP A 30 -15.78 -4.53 -5.10
CA ASP A 30 -16.97 -4.52 -5.95
C ASP A 30 -18.22 -4.04 -5.20
N THR A 31 -18.16 -4.01 -3.86
CA THR A 31 -19.26 -3.55 -2.99
C THR A 31 -19.18 -2.08 -2.60
N LYS A 32 -18.10 -1.38 -3.00
CA LYS A 32 -17.80 0.01 -2.64
C LYS A 32 -17.80 0.90 -3.88
N PRO A 33 -17.87 2.24 -3.71
CA PRO A 33 -17.66 3.18 -4.81
C PRO A 33 -16.37 2.86 -5.58
N LYS A 34 -16.47 2.86 -6.92
CA LYS A 34 -15.36 2.52 -7.80
C LYS A 34 -14.21 3.49 -7.58
N LEU A 35 -13.08 2.96 -7.15
CA LEU A 35 -11.85 3.71 -6.94
C LEU A 35 -11.15 3.91 -8.28
N VAL A 36 -10.84 5.16 -8.62
CA VAL A 36 -10.08 5.53 -9.82
C VAL A 36 -8.94 6.43 -9.38
N LEU A 37 -7.72 5.87 -9.27
CA LEU A 37 -6.58 6.56 -8.67
C LEU A 37 -6.25 7.89 -9.36
N ASP A 38 -6.34 7.94 -10.69
CA ASP A 38 -6.05 9.17 -11.45
C ASP A 38 -6.99 10.34 -11.13
N ARG A 39 -8.20 10.06 -10.65
CA ARG A 39 -9.14 11.10 -10.19
C ARG A 39 -8.89 11.50 -8.74
N LEU A 40 -8.39 10.57 -7.92
CA LEU A 40 -8.14 10.77 -6.49
C LEU A 40 -6.75 11.36 -6.21
N ALA A 41 -5.82 11.22 -7.15
CA ALA A 41 -4.52 11.90 -7.16
C ALA A 41 -4.49 12.93 -8.31
N PRO A 42 -5.17 14.08 -8.17
CA PRO A 42 -5.26 15.09 -9.23
C PRO A 42 -3.91 15.76 -9.47
N ALA A 43 -3.75 16.35 -10.65
CA ALA A 43 -2.52 17.08 -11.03
C ALA A 43 -2.22 18.31 -10.14
N GLN A 44 -3.19 18.77 -9.34
CA GLN A 44 -3.00 19.87 -8.40
C GLN A 44 -3.97 19.74 -7.23
N PHE A 45 -3.49 20.05 -6.02
CA PHE A 45 -4.30 20.19 -4.81
C PHE A 45 -3.55 21.04 -3.77
N GLY A 46 -4.26 21.87 -3.00
CA GLY A 46 -3.61 22.81 -2.08
C GLY A 46 -2.53 23.66 -2.79
N GLU A 47 -1.32 23.67 -2.23
CA GLU A 47 -0.15 24.32 -2.84
C GLU A 47 0.64 23.43 -3.82
N TRP A 48 0.27 22.16 -3.93
CA TRP A 48 1.02 21.13 -4.67
C TRP A 48 0.57 21.07 -6.12
N ARG A 49 1.54 21.09 -7.04
CA ARG A 49 1.32 20.92 -8.48
C ARG A 49 2.19 19.81 -9.02
N GLU A 50 1.63 18.98 -9.88
CA GLU A 50 2.36 17.91 -10.55
C GLU A 50 3.47 18.51 -11.42
N LEU A 51 4.70 18.10 -11.13
CA LEU A 51 5.86 18.39 -11.94
C LEU A 51 5.84 17.46 -13.15
N ARG A 52 5.33 17.98 -14.28
CA ARG A 52 5.30 17.26 -15.55
C ARG A 52 6.72 17.15 -16.13
N ASN A 53 6.97 16.09 -16.89
CA ASN A 53 8.25 15.81 -17.57
C ASN A 53 9.42 15.40 -16.65
N VAL A 54 9.14 14.91 -15.43
CA VAL A 54 10.15 14.13 -14.70
C VAL A 54 10.28 12.79 -15.41
N ALA A 55 11.47 12.46 -15.89
CA ALA A 55 11.74 11.16 -16.49
C ALA A 55 11.44 10.07 -15.43
N GLN A 56 10.34 9.36 -15.60
CA GLN A 56 10.06 8.20 -14.77
C GLN A 56 11.05 7.12 -15.17
N VAL A 57 11.90 6.71 -14.23
CA VAL A 57 12.69 5.50 -14.41
C VAL A 57 11.70 4.34 -14.38
N LEU A 58 11.32 3.88 -15.57
CA LEU A 58 10.43 2.74 -15.70
C LEU A 58 11.16 1.50 -15.14
N PRO A 59 10.46 0.66 -14.36
CA PRO A 59 11.01 -0.63 -13.95
C PRO A 59 11.38 -1.48 -15.17
N ASP A 60 12.28 -2.44 -14.96
CA ASP A 60 12.53 -3.49 -15.95
C ASP A 60 11.21 -4.17 -16.37
N PRO A 61 11.02 -4.58 -17.64
CA PRO A 61 9.77 -5.19 -18.12
C PRO A 61 9.31 -6.40 -17.31
N THR A 62 10.23 -7.18 -16.75
CA THR A 62 9.90 -8.33 -15.89
C THR A 62 9.29 -7.87 -14.57
N VAL A 63 9.85 -6.78 -14.00
CA VAL A 63 9.32 -6.16 -12.78
C VAL A 63 7.97 -5.51 -13.07
N GLN A 64 7.82 -4.86 -14.22
CA GLN A 64 6.55 -4.25 -14.61
C GLN A 64 5.45 -5.31 -14.78
N ALA A 65 5.72 -6.42 -15.47
CA ALA A 65 4.77 -7.52 -15.60
C ALA A 65 4.37 -8.13 -14.24
N MET A 66 5.33 -8.22 -13.30
CA MET A 66 5.04 -8.61 -11.93
C MET A 66 4.12 -7.60 -11.24
N LEU A 67 4.41 -6.30 -11.32
CA LEU A 67 3.59 -5.23 -10.74
C LEU A 67 2.16 -5.25 -11.30
N ASP A 68 2.00 -5.41 -12.62
CA ASP A 68 0.71 -5.45 -13.30
C ASP A 68 -0.13 -6.68 -12.89
N SER A 69 0.52 -7.79 -12.51
CA SER A 69 -0.17 -8.97 -11.99
C SER A 69 -0.67 -8.78 -10.54
N LEU A 70 -0.13 -7.80 -9.81
CA LEU A 70 -0.40 -7.58 -8.38
C LEU A 70 -1.29 -6.36 -8.14
N TYR A 71 -1.23 -5.36 -9.01
CA TYR A 71 -1.93 -4.10 -8.85
C TYR A 71 -2.87 -3.85 -10.02
N SER A 72 -4.14 -3.66 -9.68
CA SER A 72 -5.18 -3.26 -10.63
C SER A 72 -5.04 -1.82 -11.11
N GLN A 73 -4.43 -0.94 -10.31
CA GLN A 73 -4.14 0.44 -10.67
C GLN A 73 -2.86 0.90 -9.97
N THR A 74 -2.03 1.66 -10.67
CA THR A 74 -0.86 2.34 -10.10
C THR A 74 -0.86 3.80 -10.51
N VAL A 75 -0.44 4.68 -9.61
CA VAL A 75 -0.18 6.09 -9.90
C VAL A 75 1.17 6.45 -9.33
N SER A 76 2.00 7.09 -10.15
CA SER A 76 3.28 7.67 -9.74
C SER A 76 3.36 9.11 -10.24
N ARG A 77 3.42 10.06 -9.31
CA ARG A 77 3.43 11.50 -9.61
C ARG A 77 4.41 12.22 -8.69
N THR A 78 5.17 13.15 -9.24
CA THR A 78 6.00 14.07 -8.46
C THR A 78 5.29 15.41 -8.36
N TYR A 79 5.13 15.92 -7.15
CA TYR A 79 4.53 17.22 -6.88
C TYR A 79 5.59 18.20 -6.42
N VAL A 80 5.38 19.47 -6.72
CA VAL A 80 6.19 20.59 -6.25
C VAL A 80 5.29 21.65 -5.62
N ASN A 81 5.73 22.24 -4.52
CA ASN A 81 5.01 23.36 -3.88
C ASN A 81 5.59 24.73 -4.29
N SER A 82 4.98 25.81 -3.77
CA SER A 82 5.40 27.20 -3.99
C SER A 82 6.85 27.49 -3.59
N LYS A 83 7.44 26.68 -2.69
CA LYS A 83 8.81 26.81 -2.18
C LYS A 83 9.82 25.97 -2.96
N GLY A 84 9.40 25.29 -4.03
CA GLY A 84 10.26 24.41 -4.83
C GLY A 84 10.56 23.06 -4.17
N GLN A 85 9.89 22.72 -3.06
CA GLN A 85 10.05 21.43 -2.40
C GLN A 85 9.30 20.35 -3.17
N GLN A 86 9.93 19.20 -3.37
CA GLN A 86 9.40 18.12 -4.22
C GLN A 86 9.02 16.91 -3.40
N VAL A 87 7.88 16.31 -3.71
CA VAL A 87 7.40 15.08 -3.08
C VAL A 87 6.90 14.12 -4.17
N MET A 88 7.47 12.92 -4.20
CA MET A 88 7.00 11.83 -5.06
C MET A 88 5.95 11.00 -4.34
N LEU A 89 4.76 10.94 -4.91
CA LEU A 89 3.67 10.06 -4.48
C LEU A 89 3.64 8.84 -5.38
N THR A 90 3.59 7.65 -4.78
CA THR A 90 3.32 6.40 -5.48
C THR A 90 2.23 5.65 -4.74
N ILE A 91 1.17 5.28 -5.47
CA ILE A 91 0.05 4.51 -4.95
C ILE A 91 -0.11 3.28 -5.82
N ALA A 92 -0.13 2.11 -5.20
CA ALA A 92 -0.38 0.84 -5.87
C ALA A 92 -1.60 0.17 -5.24
N TYR A 93 -2.66 -0.02 -6.03
CA TYR A 93 -3.96 -0.53 -5.59
C TYR A 93 -4.23 -1.93 -6.13
N GLY A 94 -4.50 -2.88 -5.24
CA GLY A 94 -4.97 -4.23 -5.59
C GLY A 94 -6.40 -4.44 -5.12
N ASN A 95 -7.29 -4.78 -6.06
CA ASN A 95 -8.70 -5.10 -5.79
C ASN A 95 -8.92 -6.53 -5.26
N ASP A 96 -7.85 -7.34 -5.19
CA ASP A 96 -7.88 -8.72 -4.69
C ASP A 96 -6.63 -8.97 -3.80
N GLN A 97 -6.80 -8.95 -2.47
CA GLN A 97 -5.72 -9.25 -1.52
C GLN A 97 -5.80 -10.69 -0.96
N SER A 98 -6.37 -11.62 -1.72
CA SER A 98 -6.54 -13.03 -1.30
C SER A 98 -5.23 -13.81 -1.20
N SER A 99 -4.14 -13.32 -1.80
CA SER A 99 -2.82 -13.96 -1.78
C SER A 99 -1.77 -13.14 -1.03
N GLU A 100 -0.75 -13.80 -0.48
CA GLU A 100 0.39 -13.14 0.18
C GLU A 100 1.24 -12.33 -0.81
N VAL A 101 1.06 -12.54 -2.13
CA VAL A 101 1.85 -11.92 -3.20
C VAL A 101 1.52 -10.43 -3.37
N THR A 102 0.26 -10.02 -3.20
CA THR A 102 -0.12 -8.59 -3.21
C THR A 102 0.36 -7.85 -1.95
N ALA A 103 0.79 -8.58 -0.92
CA ALA A 103 1.38 -8.05 0.31
C ALA A 103 2.91 -7.93 0.28
N ALA A 104 3.58 -8.42 -0.77
CA ALA A 104 5.01 -8.75 -0.74
C ALA A 104 5.97 -7.69 -1.32
N HIS A 105 5.49 -6.67 -2.05
CA HIS A 105 6.38 -5.68 -2.63
C HIS A 105 6.64 -4.51 -1.66
N ARG A 106 7.52 -4.74 -0.69
CA ARG A 106 7.91 -3.67 0.25
C ARG A 106 8.98 -2.77 -0.39
N PRO A 107 8.93 -1.44 -0.21
CA PRO A 107 9.91 -0.51 -0.80
C PRO A 107 11.37 -0.92 -0.55
N GLU A 108 11.68 -1.53 0.58
CA GLU A 108 13.01 -1.98 0.98
C GLU A 108 13.65 -2.95 -0.03
N PHE A 109 12.87 -3.81 -0.69
CA PHE A 109 13.40 -4.75 -1.69
C PHE A 109 13.57 -4.08 -3.06
N CYS A 110 12.59 -3.27 -3.45
CA CYS A 110 12.58 -2.57 -4.73
C CYS A 110 13.71 -1.54 -4.83
N TYR A 111 13.90 -0.76 -3.77
CA TYR A 111 14.97 0.24 -3.70
C TYR A 111 16.35 -0.44 -3.71
N ARG A 112 16.53 -1.55 -2.99
CA ARG A 112 17.78 -2.33 -3.07
C ARG A 112 18.03 -2.87 -4.48
N GLY A 113 17.00 -3.39 -5.15
CA GLY A 113 17.07 -3.80 -6.55
C GLY A 113 17.42 -2.65 -7.50
N ALA A 114 16.98 -1.43 -7.19
CA ALA A 114 17.32 -0.20 -7.92
C ALA A 114 18.69 0.40 -7.55
N GLY A 115 19.48 -0.32 -6.73
CA GLY A 115 20.84 0.07 -6.35
C GLY A 115 20.94 1.06 -5.18
N PHE A 116 19.87 1.23 -4.38
CA PHE A 116 19.94 2.00 -3.14
C PHE A 116 20.41 1.12 -1.98
N ASP A 117 21.26 1.68 -1.12
CA ASP A 117 21.40 1.20 0.25
C ASP A 117 20.23 1.72 1.09
N ILE A 118 19.61 0.85 1.88
CA ILE A 118 18.36 1.15 2.61
C ILE A 118 18.57 0.97 4.10
N LYS A 119 18.38 2.07 4.83
CA LYS A 119 18.32 2.12 6.29
C LYS A 119 16.87 2.26 6.76
N ASP A 120 16.40 1.28 7.54
CA ASP A 120 15.11 1.36 8.23
C ASP A 120 15.24 2.26 9.47
N ILE A 121 14.41 3.31 9.54
CA ILE A 121 14.40 4.26 10.66
C ILE A 121 13.36 3.83 11.72
N GLY A 122 12.37 3.03 11.33
CA GLY A 122 11.33 2.51 12.21
C GLY A 122 9.94 3.00 11.87
N ILE A 123 9.01 2.76 12.80
CA ILE A 123 7.59 3.06 12.67
C ILE A 123 7.27 4.34 13.44
N PHE A 124 6.51 5.22 12.80
CA PHE A 124 6.08 6.51 13.35
C PHE A 124 4.56 6.66 13.23
N GLU A 125 3.97 7.45 14.11
CA GLU A 125 2.56 7.81 14.06
C GLU A 125 2.41 9.26 13.59
N LEU A 126 1.81 9.44 12.42
CA LEU A 126 1.39 10.75 11.93
C LEU A 126 -0.02 11.06 12.49
N PRO A 127 -0.17 12.07 13.37
CA PRO A 127 -1.48 12.50 13.82
C PRO A 127 -2.28 13.10 12.66
N LEU A 128 -3.49 12.60 12.45
CA LEU A 128 -4.50 13.12 11.53
C LEU A 128 -5.70 13.60 12.35
N PRO A 129 -6.60 14.45 11.81
CA PRO A 129 -7.70 15.03 12.59
C PRO A 129 -8.61 14.01 13.29
N SER A 130 -8.81 12.83 12.70
CA SER A 130 -9.73 11.80 13.22
C SER A 130 -9.04 10.45 13.51
N SER A 131 -7.74 10.34 13.24
CA SER A 131 -7.03 9.06 13.29
C SER A 131 -5.53 9.24 13.43
N LYS A 132 -4.80 8.14 13.61
CA LYS A 132 -3.35 8.14 13.56
C LYS A 132 -2.89 7.21 12.45
N LEU A 133 -2.11 7.74 11.52
CA LEU A 133 -1.54 6.95 10.44
C LEU A 133 -0.19 6.38 10.88
N LYS A 134 -0.09 5.05 10.90
CA LYS A 134 1.19 4.37 11.12
C LYS A 134 1.97 4.33 9.82
N VAL A 135 3.12 4.99 9.80
CA VAL A 135 4.03 5.05 8.66
C VAL A 135 5.35 4.38 9.04
N ARG A 136 6.00 3.72 8.07
CA ARG A 136 7.39 3.30 8.21
C ARG A 136 8.28 4.28 7.46
N HIS A 137 9.32 4.75 8.13
CA HIS A 137 10.32 5.64 7.56
C HIS A 137 11.56 4.85 7.14
N LEU A 138 12.04 5.10 5.93
CA LEU A 138 13.29 4.58 5.40
C LEU A 138 14.14 5.74 4.87
N VAL A 139 15.45 5.52 4.87
CA VAL A 139 16.41 6.36 4.15
C VAL A 139 17.07 5.50 3.09
N GLY A 140 16.93 5.90 1.83
CA GLY A 140 17.62 5.31 0.70
C GLY A 140 18.80 6.17 0.25
N THR A 141 19.97 5.59 0.06
CA THR A 141 21.15 6.28 -0.46
C THR A 141 21.68 5.58 -1.71
N ARG A 142 22.00 6.34 -2.76
CA ARG A 142 22.62 5.85 -3.99
C ARG A 142 23.64 6.86 -4.50
N GLY A 143 24.92 6.60 -4.23
CA GLY A 143 25.99 7.58 -4.49
C GLY A 143 25.77 8.85 -3.66
N ALA A 144 25.72 10.01 -4.33
CA ALA A 144 25.45 11.30 -3.68
C ALA A 144 23.95 11.60 -3.50
N TYR A 145 23.06 10.74 -3.99
CA TYR A 145 21.62 10.94 -3.91
C TYR A 145 21.05 10.26 -2.67
N THR A 146 20.36 11.04 -1.83
CA THR A 146 19.62 10.54 -0.65
C THR A 146 18.14 10.82 -0.84
N GLU A 147 17.33 9.80 -0.59
CA GLU A 147 15.88 9.86 -0.64
C GLU A 147 15.28 9.40 0.69
N LEU A 148 14.45 10.25 1.27
CA LEU A 148 13.70 9.95 2.48
C LEU A 148 12.35 9.37 2.05
N ILE A 149 11.94 8.26 2.65
CA ILE A 149 10.79 7.48 2.17
C ILE A 149 9.87 7.20 3.36
N SER A 150 8.61 7.57 3.23
CA SER A 150 7.52 7.13 4.11
C SER A 150 6.59 6.22 3.34
N TYR A 151 6.21 5.10 3.94
CA TYR A 151 5.20 4.24 3.33
C TYR A 151 4.31 3.56 4.37
N TRP A 152 3.12 3.17 3.93
CA TRP A 152 2.18 2.37 4.70
C TRP A 152 1.32 1.53 3.77
N VAL A 153 0.58 0.58 4.37
CA VAL A 153 -0.36 -0.26 3.66
C VAL A 153 -1.73 -0.16 4.31
N THR A 154 -2.76 -0.05 3.49
CA THR A 154 -4.15 -0.23 3.92
C THR A 154 -4.66 -1.59 3.46
N LEU A 155 -5.42 -2.24 4.34
CA LEU A 155 -6.22 -3.42 4.02
C LEU A 155 -7.66 -3.03 4.31
N ASP A 156 -8.46 -2.93 3.25
CA ASP A 156 -9.78 -2.31 3.26
C ASP A 156 -9.74 -0.88 3.86
N GLU A 157 -10.36 -0.66 5.02
CA GLU A 157 -10.36 0.63 5.72
C GLU A 157 -9.44 0.64 6.95
N THR A 158 -8.60 -0.38 7.10
CA THR A 158 -7.67 -0.50 8.22
C THR A 158 -6.24 -0.26 7.74
N ALA A 159 -5.61 0.81 8.24
CA ALA A 159 -4.17 0.98 8.10
C ALA A 159 -3.45 -0.05 8.98
N THR A 160 -2.69 -0.97 8.37
CA THR A 160 -1.97 -2.01 9.10
C THR A 160 -0.54 -2.12 8.60
N LEU A 161 0.37 -2.50 9.49
CA LEU A 161 1.72 -2.89 9.10
C LEU A 161 1.75 -4.41 8.84
N PRO A 162 2.67 -4.90 7.97
CA PRO A 162 2.86 -6.34 7.77
C PRO A 162 3.10 -7.07 9.10
N GLY A 163 2.40 -8.18 9.36
CA GLY A 163 2.56 -8.96 10.59
C GLY A 163 1.34 -9.81 10.98
N ILE A 164 1.36 -10.38 12.20
CA ILE A 164 0.33 -11.30 12.74
C ILE A 164 -1.05 -10.64 12.80
N GLY A 165 -1.13 -9.37 13.21
CA GLY A 165 -2.41 -8.63 13.27
C GLY A 165 -3.13 -8.54 11.93
N ARG A 166 -2.37 -8.40 10.82
CA ARG A 166 -2.91 -8.43 9.46
C ARG A 166 -3.43 -9.81 9.08
N LYS A 167 -2.68 -10.88 9.40
CA LYS A 167 -3.13 -12.26 9.13
C LYS A 167 -4.43 -12.59 9.85
N LEU A 168 -4.60 -12.12 11.09
CA LEU A 168 -5.85 -12.32 11.84
C LEU A 168 -7.02 -11.56 11.21
N ALA A 169 -6.81 -10.32 10.75
CA ALA A 169 -7.82 -9.56 10.03
C ALA A 169 -8.21 -10.23 8.69
N GLN A 170 -7.22 -10.72 7.93
CA GLN A 170 -7.43 -11.48 6.69
C GLN A 170 -8.21 -12.77 6.95
N LEU A 171 -7.88 -13.53 8.00
CA LEU A 171 -8.64 -14.72 8.39
C LEU A 171 -10.08 -14.39 8.76
N ARG A 172 -10.31 -13.31 9.52
CA ARG A 172 -11.66 -12.87 9.89
C ARG A 172 -12.50 -12.53 8.66
N TYR A 173 -11.94 -11.80 7.69
CA TYR A 173 -12.63 -11.49 6.44
C TYR A 173 -12.83 -12.73 5.56
N GLY A 174 -11.83 -13.61 5.48
CA GLY A 174 -11.93 -14.88 4.74
C GLY A 174 -13.05 -15.78 5.25
N LEU A 175 -13.20 -15.90 6.58
CA LEU A 175 -14.30 -16.64 7.21
C LEU A 175 -15.69 -16.01 6.96
N GLN A 176 -15.74 -14.73 6.60
CA GLN A 176 -16.96 -14.02 6.18
C GLN A 176 -17.22 -14.12 4.67
N GLY A 177 -16.37 -14.84 3.93
CA GLY A 177 -16.45 -14.96 2.47
C GLY A 177 -15.91 -13.75 1.70
N LEU A 178 -15.24 -12.81 2.39
CA LEU A 178 -14.80 -11.52 1.86
C LEU A 178 -13.32 -11.53 1.45
N ILE A 179 -13.04 -10.92 0.31
CA ILE A 179 -11.70 -10.57 -0.17
C ILE A 179 -11.53 -9.06 0.00
N ALA A 180 -10.69 -8.66 0.95
CA ALA A 180 -10.36 -7.25 1.16
C ALA A 180 -9.54 -6.72 -0.03
N ASP A 181 -9.73 -5.45 -0.35
CA ASP A 181 -8.81 -4.71 -1.20
C ASP A 181 -7.71 -4.06 -0.36
N GLY A 182 -6.74 -3.43 -1.01
CA GLY A 182 -5.67 -2.77 -0.28
C GLY A 182 -4.79 -1.88 -1.14
N MET A 183 -4.09 -0.97 -0.47
CA MET A 183 -3.22 0.01 -1.11
C MET A 183 -1.84 -0.01 -0.45
N LEU A 184 -0.78 0.04 -1.25
CA LEU A 184 0.52 0.52 -0.81
C LEU A 184 0.61 2.00 -1.19
N VAL A 185 0.81 2.87 -0.20
CA VAL A 185 1.06 4.29 -0.44
C VAL A 185 2.47 4.60 0.01
N ARG A 186 3.23 5.26 -0.87
CA ARG A 186 4.60 5.71 -0.65
C ARG A 186 4.69 7.20 -0.96
N VAL A 187 5.33 7.93 -0.07
CA VAL A 187 5.67 9.34 -0.22
C VAL A 187 7.18 9.45 -0.03
N SER A 188 7.89 10.09 -0.97
CA SER A 188 9.33 10.30 -0.84
C SER A 188 9.77 11.72 -1.23
N THR A 189 10.88 12.17 -0.66
CA THR A 189 11.51 13.47 -0.99
C THR A 189 13.02 13.29 -1.10
N PRO A 190 13.69 13.97 -2.05
CA PRO A 190 15.13 14.07 -2.04
C PRO A 190 15.62 14.88 -0.84
N GLY A 191 16.79 14.54 -0.30
CA GLY A 191 17.45 15.29 0.79
C GLY A 191 18.03 14.40 1.87
N ALA A 192 19.00 14.93 2.63
CA ALA A 192 19.66 14.20 3.72
C ALA A 192 19.13 14.55 5.12
N ASP A 193 18.50 15.72 5.30
CA ASP A 193 17.93 16.14 6.58
C ASP A 193 16.59 15.42 6.82
N GLN A 194 16.62 14.42 7.70
CA GLN A 194 15.48 13.59 8.04
C GLN A 194 14.35 14.39 8.69
N ALA A 195 14.66 15.33 9.58
CA ALA A 195 13.64 16.08 10.31
C ALA A 195 12.85 16.97 9.36
N VAL A 196 13.56 17.71 8.50
CA VAL A 196 12.94 18.56 7.48
C VAL A 196 12.17 17.73 6.45
N GLY A 197 12.77 16.64 5.97
CA GLY A 197 12.16 15.83 4.92
C GLY A 197 10.92 15.05 5.37
N PHE A 198 10.95 14.44 6.56
CA PHE A 198 9.76 13.74 7.07
C PHE A 198 8.63 14.71 7.44
N GLU A 199 8.94 15.92 7.95
CA GLU A 199 7.90 16.94 8.17
C GLU A 199 7.29 17.48 6.87
N LEU A 200 8.09 17.60 5.80
CA LEU A 200 7.59 17.90 4.47
C LEU A 200 6.60 16.83 3.99
N GLN A 201 6.96 15.56 4.16
CA GLN A 201 6.08 14.43 3.80
C GLN A 201 4.81 14.42 4.65
N ASN A 202 4.91 14.67 5.96
CA ASN A 202 3.76 14.77 6.86
C ASN A 202 2.78 15.86 6.40
N THR A 203 3.30 17.01 5.99
CA THR A 203 2.50 18.10 5.44
C THR A 203 1.81 17.71 4.14
N PHE A 204 2.57 17.13 3.21
CA PHE A 204 2.01 16.60 1.96
C PHE A 204 0.90 15.58 2.20
N ILE A 205 1.09 14.63 3.13
CA ILE A 205 0.09 13.60 3.45
C ILE A 205 -1.19 14.23 4.02
N ARG A 206 -1.06 15.24 4.90
CA ARG A 206 -2.21 15.97 5.43
C ARG A 206 -2.99 16.70 4.33
N ASP A 207 -2.29 17.41 3.45
CA ASP A 207 -2.90 18.15 2.34
C ASP A 207 -3.58 17.20 1.35
N PHE A 208 -2.90 16.11 1.00
CA PHE A 208 -3.44 15.07 0.12
C PHE A 208 -4.70 14.45 0.71
N ARG A 209 -4.70 14.11 2.00
CA ARG A 209 -5.88 13.58 2.70
C ARG A 209 -7.04 14.58 2.68
N GLN A 210 -6.79 15.87 2.83
CA GLN A 210 -7.85 16.89 2.82
C GLN A 210 -8.57 16.96 1.47
N GLN A 211 -7.83 16.76 0.36
CA GLN A 211 -8.38 16.76 -0.99
C GLN A 211 -9.24 15.53 -1.31
N LEU A 212 -8.98 14.39 -0.67
CA LEU A 212 -9.75 13.17 -0.90
C LEU A 212 -11.22 13.38 -0.48
N PRO A 213 -12.21 12.91 -1.24
CA PRO A 213 -13.58 12.85 -0.76
C PRO A 213 -13.67 11.99 0.51
N ASP A 214 -14.59 12.35 1.43
CA ASP A 214 -14.68 11.72 2.76
C ASP A 214 -14.85 10.20 2.70
N GLU A 215 -15.60 9.70 1.71
CA GLU A 215 -15.83 8.27 1.49
C GLU A 215 -14.54 7.49 1.15
N PHE A 216 -13.52 8.15 0.58
CA PHE A 216 -12.27 7.50 0.20
C PHE A 216 -11.17 7.66 1.25
N LYS A 217 -11.23 8.66 2.14
CA LYS A 217 -10.19 8.90 3.16
C LYS A 217 -9.80 7.63 3.93
N PRO A 218 -10.74 6.81 4.44
CA PRO A 218 -10.38 5.59 5.18
C PRO A 218 -9.59 4.56 4.36
N ARG A 219 -9.80 4.51 3.05
CA ARG A 219 -9.09 3.56 2.16
C ARG A 219 -7.63 3.95 1.96
N PHE A 220 -7.31 5.25 2.06
CA PHE A 220 -5.95 5.76 1.90
C PHE A 220 -5.18 5.84 3.23
N VAL A 221 -5.83 6.24 4.32
CA VAL A 221 -5.14 6.51 5.60
C VAL A 221 -5.68 5.74 6.81
N GLY A 222 -6.63 4.83 6.59
CA GLY A 222 -7.34 4.13 7.66
C GLY A 222 -8.40 5.00 8.33
N LYS A 223 -9.29 4.35 9.09
CA LYS A 223 -10.25 5.01 9.98
C LYS A 223 -9.59 5.73 11.14
#